data_AF-A0A091RG57-F1
#
_entry.id   AF-A0A091RG57-F1
#
_cell.length_a   1.000
_cell.length_b   1.000
_cell.length_c   1.000
_cell.angle_alpha   90.00
_cell.angle_beta   90.00
_cell.angle_gamma   90.00
#
_symmetry.space_group_name_H-M   'P 1'
#
loop_
_entity.id
_entity.type
_entity.pdbx_description
1 polymer ?
#
loop_
_entity_poly.entity_id
_entity_poly.type
_entity_poly.pdbx_seq_one_letter_code
_entity_poly.pdbx_strand_id
1 'polypeptide(L)'
;TNCLTTIWRLFKHLSEDQQRYEKQLIFEHPTFVKLCQHLLQDSRRMMRSDLVFSLHAVVNLGIPQNTLLVQTLVRVCQEKLNQLDNRCISVLATTLRGLDKDKNVSALQAGLQLLVEQRIPSIRDIFILQNLMKCLGKDAPEFLKKKLEMAVLKEIDHLTFPNALRVFLALVAMNYCSAPILNACSKKIQENVHDAPFRQLILILEACHSLQYRNVKLFSALADYVNSTACLWDKRQIILFLSACETLGFQPGELMGTFAEKVIEDPEFLNLKNLLIVLRVYSRLNYVPRDQKHLFFETLDSCLNKKLPHISNTELLKAVYWLCTLGYLPHHALDKLLQKDSRDELLLSDDLYKEQKEMMLHCVKACMELDSPSFTKPASVPTESFSSLLSFNLRKAREALIELLGDENMFRQNVQLPYKYHIDFEIRMDSDRKKVLPIAATDDHADSSVQRLAFLFLPLSAFCVGTMHPQGKLAMKKRHLNKLGYHVILVLNKTFQEMTSEDAVEFLKGKMYSENAFHLSEVTVQDNN
;
A
#
# COMPACT_ATOMS: atom_id res chain seq x y z
N THR A 1 9.65 -17.99 41.97
CA THR A 1 8.93 -18.06 40.69
C THR A 1 7.62 -18.76 40.91
N ASN A 2 6.49 -18.08 40.70
CA ASN A 2 5.16 -18.68 40.90
C ASN A 2 4.95 -19.91 40.00
N CYS A 3 4.37 -20.98 40.55
CA CYS A 3 4.02 -22.23 39.86
C CYS A 3 3.23 -21.99 38.57
N LEU A 4 2.27 -21.05 38.58
CA LEU A 4 1.46 -20.73 37.39
C LEU A 4 2.28 -20.13 36.26
N THR A 5 3.23 -19.26 36.59
CA THR A 5 4.15 -18.68 35.61
C THR A 5 5.04 -19.76 34.98
N THR A 6 5.43 -20.76 35.76
CA THR A 6 6.18 -21.92 35.25
C THR A 6 5.32 -22.79 34.34
N ILE A 7 4.08 -23.09 34.75
CA ILE A 7 3.12 -23.85 33.91
C ILE A 7 2.92 -23.13 32.58
N TRP A 8 2.61 -21.83 32.60
CA TRP A 8 2.45 -21.03 31.38
C TRP A 8 3.71 -21.03 30.50
N ARG A 9 4.89 -20.87 31.10
CA ARG A 9 6.16 -20.89 30.36
C ARG A 9 6.38 -22.23 29.65
N LEU A 10 6.12 -23.36 30.30
CA LEU A 10 6.21 -24.68 29.69
C LEU A 10 5.17 -24.84 28.58
N PHE A 11 3.93 -24.44 28.85
CA PHE A 11 2.81 -24.53 27.92
C PHE A 11 3.04 -23.74 26.62
N LYS A 12 3.60 -22.53 26.72
CA LYS A 12 3.82 -21.62 25.57
C LYS A 12 4.75 -22.21 24.50
N HIS A 13 5.65 -23.13 24.85
CA HIS A 13 6.61 -23.72 23.91
C HIS A 13 6.06 -24.95 23.16
N LEU A 14 4.85 -25.41 23.49
CA LEU A 14 4.19 -26.54 22.83
C LEU A 14 3.58 -26.14 21.48
N SER A 15 3.44 -27.11 20.57
CA SER A 15 2.68 -26.92 19.32
C SER A 15 1.18 -26.73 19.59
N GLU A 16 0.43 -26.16 18.63
CA GLU A 16 -1.02 -25.91 18.83
C GLU A 16 -1.80 -27.19 19.16
N ASP A 17 -1.46 -28.32 18.54
CA ASP A 17 -2.10 -29.61 18.80
C ASP A 17 -1.78 -30.13 20.21
N GLN A 18 -0.53 -29.96 20.66
CA GLN A 18 -0.10 -30.31 22.02
C GLN A 18 -0.76 -29.41 23.05
N GLN A 19 -0.89 -28.11 22.78
CA GLN A 19 -1.53 -27.16 23.69
C GLN A 19 -2.98 -27.54 23.99
N ARG A 20 -3.74 -28.07 23.02
CA ARG A 20 -5.12 -28.50 23.25
C ARG A 20 -5.20 -29.64 24.26
N TYR A 21 -4.39 -30.67 24.06
CA TYR A 21 -4.35 -31.85 24.93
C TYR A 21 -3.82 -31.52 26.32
N GLU A 22 -2.69 -30.81 26.40
CA GLU A 22 -2.07 -30.41 27.67
C GLU A 22 -2.97 -29.46 28.48
N LYS A 23 -3.73 -28.59 27.81
CA LYS A 23 -4.69 -27.71 28.50
C LYS A 23 -5.76 -28.52 29.22
N GLN A 24 -6.26 -29.58 28.60
CA GLN A 24 -7.25 -30.47 29.21
C GLN A 24 -6.65 -31.17 30.44
N LEU A 25 -5.44 -31.74 30.31
CA LEU A 25 -4.74 -32.38 31.42
C LEU A 25 -4.49 -31.44 32.60
N ILE A 26 -4.07 -30.20 32.32
CA ILE A 26 -3.82 -29.18 33.35
C ILE A 26 -5.12 -28.88 34.13
N PHE A 27 -6.25 -28.74 33.42
CA PHE A 27 -7.52 -28.39 34.04
C PHE A 27 -8.16 -29.56 34.80
N GLU A 28 -7.95 -30.80 34.36
CA GLU A 28 -8.39 -32.02 35.04
C GLU A 28 -7.53 -32.35 36.27
N HIS A 29 -6.31 -31.82 36.36
CA HIS A 29 -5.40 -32.14 37.45
C HIS A 29 -5.88 -31.54 38.80
N PRO A 30 -6.08 -32.35 39.85
CA PRO A 30 -6.67 -31.89 41.12
C PRO A 30 -5.83 -30.83 41.84
N THR A 31 -4.51 -30.85 41.67
CA THR A 31 -3.61 -29.83 42.23
C THR A 31 -3.78 -28.47 41.55
N PHE A 32 -4.22 -28.41 40.29
CA PHE A 32 -4.45 -27.14 39.60
C PHE A 32 -5.63 -26.37 40.20
N VAL A 33 -6.71 -27.08 40.55
CA VAL A 33 -7.85 -26.49 41.27
C VAL A 33 -7.42 -25.95 42.63
N LYS A 34 -6.63 -26.71 43.40
CA LYS A 34 -6.07 -26.24 44.69
C LYS A 34 -5.18 -25.01 44.52
N LEU A 35 -4.35 -24.98 43.47
CA LEU A 35 -3.50 -23.84 43.14
C LEU A 35 -4.33 -22.58 42.81
N CYS A 36 -5.43 -22.73 42.06
CA CYS A 36 -6.36 -21.63 41.77
C CYS A 36 -7.06 -21.13 43.04
N GLN A 37 -7.44 -22.02 43.96
CA GLN A 37 -8.05 -21.66 45.24
C GLN A 37 -7.07 -20.90 46.14
N HIS A 38 -5.82 -21.36 46.27
CA HIS A 38 -4.78 -20.64 47.01
C HIS A 38 -4.52 -19.27 46.39
N LEU A 39 -4.45 -19.19 45.05
CA LEU A 39 -4.25 -17.91 44.37
C LEU A 39 -5.38 -16.93 44.66
N LEU A 40 -6.63 -17.40 44.70
CA LEU A 40 -7.79 -16.58 45.04
C LEU A 40 -7.69 -16.02 46.48
N GLN A 41 -7.36 -16.89 47.45
CA GLN A 41 -7.27 -16.54 48.88
C GLN A 41 -6.09 -15.60 49.18
N ASP A 42 -4.93 -15.85 48.59
CA ASP A 42 -3.69 -15.14 48.93
C ASP A 42 -3.36 -13.98 48.00
N SER A 43 -4.15 -13.73 46.94
CA SER A 43 -3.94 -12.68 45.94
C SER A 43 -3.53 -11.31 46.52
N ARG A 44 -4.18 -10.89 47.61
CA ARG A 44 -3.89 -9.61 48.30
C ARG A 44 -2.54 -9.59 49.01
N ARG A 45 -2.01 -10.74 49.43
CA ARG A 45 -0.71 -10.87 50.12
C ARG A 45 0.45 -11.10 49.15
N MET A 46 0.16 -11.42 47.89
CA MET A 46 1.18 -11.67 46.88
C MET A 46 2.07 -10.46 46.60
N MET A 47 3.32 -10.75 46.24
CA MET A 47 4.21 -9.78 45.61
C MET A 47 3.62 -9.30 44.29
N ARG A 48 3.89 -8.04 43.96
CA ARG A 48 3.31 -7.33 42.81
C ARG A 48 3.63 -8.01 41.48
N SER A 49 4.88 -8.44 41.33
CA SER A 49 5.33 -9.21 40.16
C SER A 49 4.56 -10.52 40.06
N ASP A 50 4.57 -11.34 41.11
CA ASP A 50 3.87 -12.63 41.11
C ASP A 50 2.37 -12.47 40.82
N LEU A 51 1.72 -11.43 41.34
CA LEU A 51 0.33 -11.12 41.05
C LEU A 51 0.08 -10.88 39.55
N VAL A 52 0.84 -9.96 38.93
CA VAL A 52 0.66 -9.61 37.52
C VAL A 52 1.01 -10.78 36.60
N PHE A 53 2.10 -11.50 36.89
CA PHE A 53 2.48 -12.68 36.10
C PHE A 53 1.49 -13.83 36.28
N SER A 54 0.84 -13.96 37.45
CA SER A 54 -0.23 -14.95 37.65
C SER A 54 -1.47 -14.62 36.85
N LEU A 55 -1.90 -13.35 36.86
CA LEU A 55 -3.00 -12.90 36.01
C LEU A 55 -2.69 -13.18 34.54
N HIS A 56 -1.49 -12.83 34.08
CA HIS A 56 -1.05 -13.10 32.72
C HIS A 56 -1.07 -14.61 32.39
N ALA A 57 -0.57 -15.46 33.28
CA ALA A 57 -0.55 -16.91 33.09
C ALA A 57 -1.97 -17.49 33.03
N VAL A 58 -2.83 -17.14 33.99
CA VAL A 58 -4.22 -17.62 34.09
C VAL A 58 -5.02 -17.27 32.84
N VAL A 59 -4.90 -16.03 32.35
CA VAL A 59 -5.59 -15.57 31.14
C VAL A 59 -5.08 -16.32 29.90
N ASN A 60 -3.76 -16.46 29.73
CA ASN A 60 -3.22 -17.12 28.55
C ASN A 60 -3.33 -18.65 28.56
N LEU A 61 -3.45 -19.28 29.74
CA LEU A 61 -3.88 -20.69 29.86
C LEU A 61 -5.35 -20.87 29.44
N GLY A 62 -6.08 -19.78 29.23
CA GLY A 62 -7.45 -19.76 28.73
C GLY A 62 -8.47 -20.11 29.80
N ILE A 63 -8.21 -19.71 31.05
CA ILE A 63 -9.24 -19.65 32.09
C ILE A 63 -10.22 -18.53 31.72
N PRO A 64 -11.55 -18.79 31.70
CA PRO A 64 -12.53 -17.78 31.30
C PRO A 64 -12.48 -16.50 32.15
N GLN A 65 -12.64 -15.35 31.49
CA GLN A 65 -12.59 -14.03 32.13
C GLN A 65 -13.66 -13.82 33.20
N ASN A 66 -14.83 -14.44 33.05
CA ASN A 66 -15.95 -14.32 33.99
C ASN A 66 -15.75 -15.11 35.29
N THR A 67 -14.65 -15.88 35.42
CA THR A 67 -14.35 -16.59 36.66
C THR A 67 -14.00 -15.63 37.80
N LEU A 68 -14.39 -16.01 39.02
CA LEU A 68 -14.05 -15.27 40.23
C LEU A 68 -12.54 -15.07 40.39
N LEU A 69 -11.74 -16.05 39.95
CA LEU A 69 -10.28 -15.97 39.98
C LEU A 69 -9.76 -14.79 39.14
N VAL A 70 -10.11 -14.74 37.85
CA VAL A 70 -9.63 -13.69 36.94
C VAL A 70 -10.10 -12.32 37.43
N GLN A 71 -11.38 -12.20 37.79
CA GLN A 71 -11.94 -10.93 38.28
C GLN A 71 -11.30 -10.46 39.59
N THR A 72 -10.96 -11.37 40.50
CA THR A 72 -10.26 -11.03 41.74
C THR A 72 -8.84 -10.54 41.44
N LEU A 73 -8.10 -11.23 40.58
CA LEU A 73 -6.74 -10.82 40.20
C LEU A 73 -6.72 -9.46 39.49
N VAL A 74 -7.69 -9.20 38.60
CA VAL A 74 -7.86 -7.88 37.95
C VAL A 74 -8.08 -6.80 39.02
N ARG A 75 -8.96 -7.02 39.99
CA ARG A 75 -9.21 -6.05 41.07
C ARG A 75 -8.00 -5.82 41.96
N VAL A 76 -7.29 -6.87 42.36
CA VAL A 76 -6.10 -6.71 43.21
C VAL A 76 -4.97 -6.01 42.42
N CYS A 77 -4.85 -6.27 41.11
CA CYS A 77 -3.94 -5.50 40.24
C CYS A 77 -4.33 -4.01 40.20
N GLN A 78 -5.62 -3.70 40.18
CA GLN A 78 -6.12 -2.32 40.24
C GLN A 78 -5.80 -1.65 41.57
N GLU A 79 -6.03 -2.32 42.70
CA GLU A 79 -5.70 -1.81 44.05
C GLU A 79 -4.19 -1.51 44.19
N LYS A 80 -3.33 -2.35 43.61
CA LYS A 80 -1.86 -2.24 43.70
C LYS A 80 -1.20 -1.48 42.54
N LEU A 81 -1.99 -0.91 41.63
CA LEU A 81 -1.53 -0.39 40.34
C LEU A 81 -0.37 0.61 40.46
N ASN A 82 -0.51 1.61 41.34
CA ASN A 82 0.50 2.67 41.54
C ASN A 82 1.87 2.14 42.02
N GLN A 83 1.92 0.90 42.51
CA GLN A 83 3.11 0.31 43.08
C GLN A 83 3.83 -0.67 42.12
N LEU A 84 3.27 -0.90 40.93
CA LEU A 84 3.84 -1.79 39.92
C LEU A 84 5.10 -1.17 39.31
N ASP A 85 6.10 -1.99 38.99
CA ASP A 85 7.27 -1.55 38.22
C ASP A 85 6.97 -1.50 36.72
N ASN A 86 7.91 -0.97 35.92
CA ASN A 86 7.73 -0.81 34.47
C ASN A 86 7.51 -2.16 33.77
N ARG A 87 8.13 -3.24 34.26
CA ARG A 87 7.98 -4.58 33.72
C ARG A 87 6.58 -5.12 33.96
N CYS A 88 6.06 -4.97 35.18
CA CYS A 88 4.69 -5.34 35.54
C CYS A 88 3.67 -4.53 34.75
N ILE A 89 3.88 -3.22 34.60
CA ILE A 89 3.02 -2.34 33.77
C ILE A 89 2.96 -2.85 32.32
N SER A 90 4.10 -3.21 31.74
CA SER A 90 4.18 -3.77 30.39
C SER A 90 3.43 -5.10 30.24
N VAL A 91 3.65 -6.05 31.16
CA VAL A 91 2.97 -7.36 31.15
C VAL A 91 1.46 -7.20 31.38
N LEU A 92 1.07 -6.30 32.28
CA LEU A 92 -0.33 -6.00 32.54
C LEU A 92 -1.00 -5.43 31.29
N ALA A 93 -0.37 -4.48 30.60
CA ALA A 93 -0.88 -3.93 29.34
C ALA A 93 -1.12 -5.02 28.28
N THR A 94 -0.17 -5.95 28.10
CA THR A 94 -0.34 -7.10 27.20
C THR A 94 -1.50 -7.99 27.60
N THR A 95 -1.68 -8.22 28.90
CA THR A 95 -2.75 -9.08 29.42
C THR A 95 -4.12 -8.47 29.19
N LEU A 96 -4.28 -7.19 29.51
CA LEU A 96 -5.56 -6.49 29.36
C LEU A 96 -6.00 -6.37 27.89
N ARG A 97 -5.04 -6.25 26.96
CA ARG A 97 -5.32 -6.24 25.52
C ARG A 97 -6.03 -7.51 25.03
N GLY A 98 -5.79 -8.64 25.69
CA GLY A 98 -6.38 -9.94 25.34
C GLY A 98 -7.71 -10.24 26.05
N LEU A 99 -8.19 -9.35 26.93
CA LEU A 99 -9.43 -9.51 27.67
C LEU A 99 -10.56 -8.71 27.00
N ASP A 100 -11.79 -9.22 27.12
CA ASP A 100 -12.99 -8.53 26.71
C ASP A 100 -13.27 -7.31 27.62
N LYS A 101 -13.91 -6.27 27.06
CA LYS A 101 -14.21 -5.06 27.82
C LYS A 101 -15.34 -5.32 28.82
N ASP A 102 -14.99 -5.42 30.11
CA ASP A 102 -15.94 -5.38 31.23
C ASP A 102 -15.67 -4.17 32.15
N LYS A 103 -16.50 -3.97 33.19
CA LYS A 103 -16.35 -2.84 34.13
C LYS A 103 -14.99 -2.83 34.84
N ASN A 104 -14.49 -3.98 35.27
CA ASN A 104 -13.23 -4.08 36.02
C ASN A 104 -12.02 -3.92 35.08
N VAL A 105 -12.04 -4.56 33.92
CA VAL A 105 -10.99 -4.45 32.89
C VAL A 105 -10.90 -3.02 32.37
N SER A 106 -12.02 -2.37 32.08
CA SER A 106 -12.05 -0.99 31.59
C SER A 106 -11.52 -0.01 32.64
N ALA A 107 -11.90 -0.19 33.91
CA ALA A 107 -11.39 0.65 35.00
C ALA A 107 -9.88 0.47 35.21
N LEU A 108 -9.38 -0.77 35.14
CA LEU A 108 -7.95 -1.04 35.24
C LEU A 108 -7.18 -0.51 34.03
N GLN A 109 -7.72 -0.63 32.82
CA GLN A 109 -7.11 -0.08 31.61
C GLN A 109 -7.01 1.44 31.67
N ALA A 110 -8.06 2.14 32.12
CA ALA A 110 -8.05 3.59 32.30
C ALA A 110 -7.02 4.01 33.37
N GLY A 111 -6.99 3.33 34.52
CA GLY A 111 -5.98 3.57 35.55
C GLY A 111 -4.56 3.35 35.03
N LEU A 112 -4.35 2.29 34.24
CA LEU A 112 -3.05 1.96 33.66
C LEU A 112 -2.60 3.03 32.67
N GLN A 113 -3.50 3.56 31.83
CA GLN A 113 -3.20 4.66 30.92
C GLN A 113 -2.75 5.91 31.67
N LEU A 114 -3.44 6.29 32.76
CA LEU A 114 -3.06 7.43 33.60
C LEU A 114 -1.68 7.22 34.26
N LEU A 115 -1.42 6.02 34.79
CA LEU A 115 -0.12 5.71 35.39
C LEU A 115 1.01 5.74 34.34
N VAL A 116 0.76 5.18 33.16
CA VAL A 116 1.72 5.18 32.05
C VAL A 116 1.99 6.63 31.61
N GLU A 117 0.97 7.46 31.47
CA GLU A 117 1.14 8.88 31.14
C GLU A 117 2.12 9.59 32.07
N GLN A 118 2.01 9.36 33.38
CA GLN A 118 2.88 9.98 34.39
C GLN A 118 4.30 9.42 34.34
N ARG A 119 4.47 8.14 34.01
CA ARG A 119 5.76 7.44 34.14
C ARG A 119 6.55 7.31 32.83
N ILE A 120 5.94 7.50 31.66
CA ILE A 120 6.61 7.43 30.35
C ILE A 120 7.97 8.13 30.33
N PRO A 121 8.14 9.37 30.84
CA PRO A 121 9.42 10.06 30.77
C PRO A 121 10.59 9.36 31.49
N SER A 122 10.28 8.44 32.42
CA SER A 122 11.25 7.66 33.18
C SER A 122 11.58 6.28 32.57
N ILE A 123 10.81 5.83 31.56
CA ILE A 123 11.00 4.52 30.94
C ILE A 123 12.05 4.65 29.82
N ARG A 124 13.22 4.04 30.03
CA ARG A 124 14.31 4.01 29.04
C ARG A 124 14.35 2.72 28.19
N ASP A 125 13.64 1.69 28.62
CA ASP A 125 13.65 0.40 27.93
C ASP A 125 12.73 0.45 26.69
N ILE A 126 13.32 0.45 25.49
CA ILE A 126 12.62 0.45 24.20
C ILE A 126 11.66 -0.74 24.09
N PHE A 127 12.00 -1.91 24.64
CA PHE A 127 11.13 -3.08 24.60
C PHE A 127 9.84 -2.86 25.39
N ILE A 128 9.92 -2.15 26.51
CA ILE A 128 8.74 -1.75 27.29
C ILE A 128 7.95 -0.69 26.53
N LEU A 129 8.61 0.34 26.01
CA LEU A 129 7.97 1.42 25.25
C LEU A 129 7.17 0.90 24.04
N GLN A 130 7.79 0.06 23.19
CA GLN A 130 7.09 -0.51 22.03
C GLN A 130 5.89 -1.39 22.43
N ASN A 131 5.99 -2.10 23.55
CA ASN A 131 4.88 -2.92 24.04
C ASN A 131 3.71 -2.05 24.54
N LEU A 132 4.02 -0.95 25.25
CA LEU A 132 3.01 0.01 25.71
C LEU A 132 2.33 0.72 24.54
N MET A 133 3.10 1.16 23.52
CA MET A 133 2.55 1.69 22.27
C MET A 133 1.59 0.69 21.61
N LYS A 134 2.01 -0.57 21.49
CA LYS A 134 1.19 -1.63 20.86
C LYS A 134 -0.09 -1.94 21.63
N CYS A 135 -0.05 -1.93 22.96
CA CYS A 135 -1.15 -2.40 23.80
C CYS A 135 -2.11 -1.28 24.21
N LEU A 136 -1.59 -0.08 24.48
CA LEU A 136 -2.38 1.05 24.98
C LEU A 136 -2.61 2.13 23.93
N GLY A 137 -1.81 2.14 22.86
CA GLY A 137 -1.75 3.26 21.92
C GLY A 137 -2.97 3.44 21.03
N LYS A 138 -3.67 2.37 20.61
CA LYS A 138 -4.76 2.47 19.62
C LYS A 138 -5.86 3.45 20.04
N ASP A 139 -6.35 3.27 21.27
CA ASP A 139 -7.43 4.05 21.86
C ASP A 139 -6.89 5.19 22.76
N ALA A 140 -5.57 5.44 22.75
CA ALA A 140 -4.95 6.49 23.54
C ALA A 140 -5.25 7.89 22.97
N PRO A 141 -5.38 8.91 23.83
CA PRO A 141 -5.47 10.29 23.39
C PRO A 141 -4.16 10.74 22.73
N GLU A 142 -4.27 11.72 21.84
CA GLU A 142 -3.15 12.20 21.01
C GLU A 142 -1.94 12.66 21.82
N PHE A 143 -2.16 13.32 22.96
CA PHE A 143 -1.07 13.75 23.84
C PHE A 143 -0.26 12.56 24.40
N LEU A 144 -0.90 11.41 24.66
CA LEU A 144 -0.23 10.23 25.21
C LEU A 144 0.60 9.55 24.11
N LYS A 145 0.09 9.51 22.88
CA LYS A 145 0.85 9.07 21.70
C LYS A 145 2.11 9.90 21.50
N LYS A 146 2.00 11.24 21.59
CA LYS A 146 3.15 12.16 21.53
C LYS A 146 4.15 11.94 22.65
N LYS A 147 3.70 11.71 23.90
CA LYS A 147 4.60 11.39 25.02
C LYS A 147 5.36 10.08 24.77
N LEU A 148 4.70 9.05 24.24
CA LEU A 148 5.34 7.78 23.87
C LEU A 148 6.36 7.97 22.75
N GLU A 149 6.01 8.75 21.71
CA GLU A 149 6.93 9.12 20.63
C GLU A 149 8.19 9.80 21.19
N MET A 150 8.03 10.82 22.03
CA MET A 150 9.16 11.54 22.64
C MET A 150 10.05 10.61 23.48
N ALA A 151 9.47 9.64 24.19
CA ALA A 151 10.24 8.68 24.97
C ALA A 151 11.05 7.72 24.08
N VAL A 152 10.48 7.25 22.97
CA VAL A 152 11.22 6.44 22.00
C VAL A 152 12.32 7.26 21.33
N LEU A 153 12.06 8.53 20.98
CA LEU A 153 13.04 9.41 20.36
C LEU A 153 14.26 9.70 21.24
N LYS A 154 14.10 9.74 22.57
CA LYS A 154 15.23 9.90 23.50
C LYS A 154 16.17 8.69 23.50
N GLU A 155 15.68 7.52 23.15
CA GLU A 155 16.43 6.27 23.16
C GLU A 155 16.75 5.79 21.73
N ILE A 156 16.53 6.65 20.71
CA ILE A 156 16.60 6.27 19.29
C ILE A 156 17.99 5.83 18.86
N ASP A 157 19.04 6.38 19.46
CA ASP A 157 20.44 6.06 19.15
C ASP A 157 20.82 4.64 19.64
N HIS A 158 20.05 4.08 20.58
CA HIS A 158 20.26 2.74 21.13
C HIS A 158 19.38 1.67 20.46
N LEU A 159 18.74 2.01 19.34
CA LEU A 159 17.84 1.12 18.62
C LEU A 159 18.60 -0.05 17.98
N THR A 160 18.37 -1.25 18.50
CA THR A 160 18.82 -2.50 17.88
C THR A 160 17.90 -2.90 16.72
N PHE A 161 18.37 -3.74 15.79
CA PHE A 161 17.54 -4.23 14.69
C PHE A 161 16.21 -4.89 15.14
N PRO A 162 16.20 -5.80 16.14
CA PRO A 162 14.95 -6.37 16.64
C PRO A 162 14.00 -5.33 17.26
N ASN A 163 14.55 -4.30 17.90
CA ASN A 163 13.77 -3.22 18.48
C ASN A 163 13.20 -2.28 17.40
N ALA A 164 13.96 -2.03 16.33
CA ALA A 164 13.51 -1.26 15.17
C ALA A 164 12.23 -1.84 14.58
N LEU A 165 12.23 -3.14 14.29
CA LEU A 165 11.06 -3.85 13.76
C LEU A 165 9.86 -3.79 14.71
N ARG A 166 10.11 -3.99 16.01
CA ARG A 166 9.06 -3.96 17.03
C ARG A 166 8.43 -2.59 17.18
N VAL A 167 9.24 -1.53 17.20
CA VAL A 167 8.77 -0.14 17.24
C VAL A 167 7.99 0.20 15.96
N PHE A 168 8.49 -0.22 14.80
CA PHE A 168 7.82 -0.03 13.50
C PHE A 168 6.40 -0.61 13.52
N LEU A 169 6.24 -1.85 13.98
CA LEU A 169 4.93 -2.52 14.10
C LEU A 169 4.08 -1.96 15.26
N ALA A 170 4.71 -1.42 16.31
CA ALA A 170 4.00 -0.77 17.39
C ALA A 170 3.32 0.53 16.94
N LEU A 171 3.94 1.30 16.03
CA LEU A 171 3.34 2.47 15.42
C LEU A 171 2.08 2.12 14.61
N VAL A 172 2.10 1.01 13.87
CA VAL A 172 0.91 0.48 13.18
C VAL A 172 -0.20 0.16 14.18
N ALA A 173 0.12 -0.56 15.26
CA ALA A 173 -0.85 -0.92 16.29
C ALA A 173 -1.42 0.31 17.02
N MET A 174 -0.63 1.38 17.15
CA MET A 174 -1.04 2.67 17.73
C MET A 174 -1.83 3.55 16.75
N ASN A 175 -1.86 3.20 15.46
CA ASN A 175 -2.38 4.02 14.37
C ASN A 175 -1.79 5.44 14.43
N TYR A 176 -0.47 5.54 14.43
CA TYR A 176 0.27 6.79 14.60
C TYR A 176 1.50 6.83 13.69
N CYS A 177 1.59 7.85 12.85
CA CYS A 177 2.68 8.02 11.90
C CYS A 177 3.71 9.03 12.45
N SER A 178 4.85 8.52 12.91
CA SER A 178 5.99 9.34 13.35
C SER A 178 7.12 9.22 12.33
N ALA A 179 7.27 10.24 11.47
CA ALA A 179 8.33 10.25 10.46
C ALA A 179 9.74 10.11 11.08
N PRO A 180 10.10 10.79 12.20
CA PRO A 180 11.42 10.64 12.81
C PRO A 180 11.71 9.21 13.27
N ILE A 181 10.77 8.55 13.95
CA ILE A 181 10.95 7.16 14.41
C ILE A 181 11.01 6.21 13.21
N LEU A 182 10.12 6.39 12.23
CA LEU A 182 10.08 5.55 11.04
C LEU A 182 11.37 5.66 10.24
N ASN A 183 11.91 6.88 10.07
CA ASN A 183 13.19 7.10 9.39
C ASN A 183 14.36 6.42 10.10
N ALA A 184 14.45 6.57 11.43
CA ALA A 184 15.50 5.91 12.22
C ALA A 184 15.39 4.37 12.19
N CYS A 185 14.18 3.83 12.36
CA CYS A 185 13.93 2.39 12.24
C CYS A 185 14.26 1.88 10.84
N SER A 186 13.88 2.64 9.80
CA SER A 186 14.15 2.29 8.40
C SER A 186 15.65 2.20 8.13
N LYS A 187 16.45 3.12 8.67
CA LYS A 187 17.91 3.07 8.55
C LYS A 187 18.47 1.81 9.20
N LYS A 188 18.03 1.47 10.41
CA LYS A 188 18.49 0.27 11.12
C LYS A 188 18.09 -1.03 10.42
N ILE A 189 16.89 -1.06 9.83
CA ILE A 189 16.40 -2.19 9.03
C ILE A 189 17.23 -2.35 7.75
N GLN A 190 17.56 -1.25 7.06
CA GLN A 190 18.41 -1.28 5.86
C GLN A 190 19.80 -1.87 6.15
N GLU A 191 20.43 -1.47 7.26
CA GLU A 191 21.75 -1.98 7.68
C GLU A 191 21.77 -3.50 7.94
N ASN A 192 20.63 -4.10 8.33
CA ASN A 192 20.55 -5.50 8.78
C ASN A 192 19.47 -6.30 8.00
N VAL A 193 19.19 -5.90 6.75
CA VAL A 193 18.10 -6.50 5.96
C VAL A 193 18.29 -8.01 5.74
N HIS A 194 19.54 -8.47 5.70
CA HIS A 194 19.92 -9.86 5.50
C HIS A 194 19.54 -10.78 6.67
N ASP A 195 19.36 -10.23 7.87
CA ASP A 195 18.92 -10.97 9.06
C ASP A 195 17.40 -11.07 9.18
N ALA A 196 16.65 -10.40 8.29
CA ALA A 196 15.20 -10.34 8.34
C ALA A 196 14.58 -11.59 7.66
N PRO A 197 13.84 -12.46 8.38
CA PRO A 197 13.06 -13.50 7.73
C PRO A 197 12.00 -12.89 6.80
N PHE A 198 11.66 -13.63 5.74
CA PHE A 198 10.72 -13.18 4.70
C PHE A 198 9.41 -12.57 5.24
N ARG A 199 8.83 -13.18 6.29
CA ARG A 199 7.59 -12.66 6.91
C ARG A 199 7.76 -11.24 7.45
N GLN A 200 8.93 -10.89 7.98
CA GLN A 200 9.20 -9.53 8.44
C GLN A 200 9.30 -8.54 7.28
N LEU A 201 9.88 -8.94 6.15
CA LEU A 201 9.92 -8.10 4.93
C LEU A 201 8.50 -7.68 4.51
N ILE A 202 7.58 -8.64 4.44
CA ILE A 202 6.18 -8.39 4.12
C ILE A 202 5.51 -7.48 5.16
N LEU A 203 5.70 -7.77 6.45
CA LEU A 203 5.14 -6.95 7.53
C LEU A 203 5.64 -5.50 7.51
N ILE A 204 6.90 -5.27 7.10
CA ILE A 204 7.43 -3.90 6.93
C ILE A 204 6.70 -3.19 5.80
N LEU A 205 6.53 -3.82 4.63
CA LEU A 205 5.83 -3.21 3.49
C LEU A 205 4.34 -2.93 3.81
N GLU A 206 3.65 -3.87 4.47
CA GLU A 206 2.26 -3.69 4.92
C GLU A 206 2.15 -2.57 5.97
N ALA A 207 3.13 -2.46 6.88
CA ALA A 207 3.20 -1.39 7.85
C ALA A 207 3.40 -0.03 7.19
N CYS A 208 4.28 0.07 6.18
CA CYS A 208 4.47 1.28 5.38
C CYS A 208 3.16 1.70 4.69
N HIS A 209 2.41 0.76 4.13
CA HIS A 209 1.12 1.05 3.50
C HIS A 209 0.12 1.58 4.52
N SER A 210 0.00 0.90 5.67
CA SER A 210 -0.94 1.24 6.74
C SER A 210 -0.68 2.63 7.34
N LEU A 211 0.60 3.01 7.49
CA LEU A 211 1.03 4.30 8.02
C LEU A 211 1.16 5.39 6.95
N GLN A 212 0.88 5.07 5.67
CA GLN A 212 1.14 5.93 4.51
C GLN A 212 2.60 6.44 4.44
N TYR A 213 3.53 5.66 4.98
CA TYR A 213 4.94 6.00 5.04
C TYR A 213 5.63 5.60 3.75
N ARG A 214 6.13 6.59 3.00
CA ARG A 214 6.81 6.40 1.72
C ARG A 214 8.30 6.64 1.91
N ASN A 215 9.09 5.57 1.89
CA ASN A 215 10.54 5.66 1.95
C ASN A 215 11.15 4.81 0.84
N VAL A 216 11.54 5.48 -0.25
CA VAL A 216 12.09 4.83 -1.45
C VAL A 216 13.34 4.04 -1.11
N LYS A 217 14.23 4.59 -0.27
CA LYS A 217 15.49 3.93 0.13
C LYS A 217 15.24 2.61 0.84
N LEU A 218 14.27 2.58 1.76
CA LEU A 218 13.85 1.34 2.42
C LEU A 218 13.29 0.35 1.39
N PHE A 219 12.37 0.78 0.53
CA PHE A 219 11.73 -0.12 -0.45
C PHE A 219 12.75 -0.72 -1.42
N SER A 220 13.69 0.10 -1.91
CA SER A 220 14.81 -0.35 -2.75
C SER A 220 15.68 -1.35 -2.00
N ALA A 221 16.14 -1.05 -0.78
CA ALA A 221 16.98 -1.99 -0.02
C ALA A 221 16.31 -3.35 0.22
N LEU A 222 15.00 -3.37 0.51
CA LEU A 222 14.24 -4.62 0.64
C LEU A 222 14.13 -5.36 -0.70
N ALA A 223 13.85 -4.65 -1.79
CA ALA A 223 13.74 -5.23 -3.12
C ALA A 223 15.08 -5.77 -3.64
N ASP A 224 16.18 -5.04 -3.43
CA ASP A 224 17.54 -5.42 -3.82
C ASP A 224 18.00 -6.67 -3.05
N TYR A 225 17.65 -6.76 -1.76
CA TYR A 225 17.90 -7.97 -0.98
C TYR A 225 17.12 -9.17 -1.54
N VAL A 226 15.81 -9.03 -1.77
CA VAL A 226 14.98 -10.11 -2.33
C VAL A 226 15.44 -10.49 -3.74
N ASN A 227 15.91 -9.53 -4.54
CA ASN A 227 16.44 -9.77 -5.87
C ASN A 227 17.77 -10.53 -5.84
N SER A 228 18.74 -10.06 -5.04
CA SER A 228 20.06 -10.71 -4.91
C SER A 228 19.97 -12.13 -4.33
N THR A 229 18.91 -12.41 -3.56
CA THR A 229 18.61 -13.74 -3.01
C THR A 229 17.45 -14.42 -3.72
N ALA A 230 17.07 -13.99 -4.94
CA ALA A 230 15.91 -14.50 -5.65
C ALA A 230 15.92 -16.02 -5.83
N CYS A 231 17.09 -16.65 -5.99
CA CYS A 231 17.23 -18.11 -6.11
C CYS A 231 16.85 -18.88 -4.83
N LEU A 232 16.87 -18.22 -3.67
CA LEU A 232 16.55 -18.83 -2.37
C LEU A 232 15.04 -18.76 -2.03
N TRP A 233 14.29 -17.88 -2.69
CA TRP A 233 12.87 -17.67 -2.41
C TRP A 233 11.96 -18.50 -3.31
N ASP A 234 10.89 -19.02 -2.71
CA ASP A 234 9.80 -19.64 -3.48
C ASP A 234 9.13 -18.60 -4.39
N LYS A 235 8.68 -19.03 -5.57
CA LYS A 235 8.01 -18.17 -6.54
C LYS A 235 6.76 -17.52 -5.93
N ARG A 236 6.06 -18.21 -5.01
CA ARG A 236 4.90 -17.63 -4.29
C ARG A 236 5.31 -16.54 -3.30
N GLN A 237 6.48 -16.66 -2.69
CA GLN A 237 7.03 -15.61 -1.83
C GLN A 237 7.34 -14.37 -2.66
N ILE A 238 7.99 -14.52 -3.82
CA ILE A 238 8.26 -13.39 -4.72
C ILE A 238 6.95 -12.73 -5.18
N ILE A 239 5.92 -13.51 -5.54
CA ILE A 239 4.58 -12.97 -5.87
C ILE A 239 4.00 -12.16 -4.70
N LEU A 240 4.09 -12.66 -3.47
CA LEU A 240 3.57 -11.96 -2.29
C LEU A 240 4.33 -10.65 -2.06
N PHE A 241 5.66 -10.66 -2.21
CA PHE A 241 6.49 -9.47 -2.07
C PHE A 241 6.17 -8.43 -3.15
N LEU A 242 6.08 -8.83 -4.41
CA LEU A 242 5.68 -7.95 -5.52
C LEU A 242 4.27 -7.38 -5.32
N SER A 243 3.35 -8.19 -4.79
CA SER A 243 2.02 -7.70 -4.43
C SER A 243 2.07 -6.63 -3.33
N ALA A 244 2.95 -6.76 -2.33
CA ALA A 244 3.13 -5.74 -1.31
C ALA A 244 3.75 -4.45 -1.89
N CYS A 245 4.74 -4.56 -2.78
CA CYS A 245 5.28 -3.41 -3.52
C CYS A 245 4.20 -2.70 -4.35
N GLU A 246 3.31 -3.45 -5.01
CA GLU A 246 2.20 -2.90 -5.77
C GLU A 246 1.24 -2.09 -4.89
N THR A 247 0.91 -2.56 -3.68
CA THR A 247 0.06 -1.79 -2.74
C THR A 247 0.68 -0.47 -2.29
N LEU A 248 2.00 -0.36 -2.34
CA LEU A 248 2.75 0.87 -2.07
C LEU A 248 2.90 1.74 -3.32
N GLY A 249 2.57 1.23 -4.51
CA GLY A 249 2.86 1.87 -5.78
C GLY A 249 4.36 1.94 -6.08
N PHE A 250 5.17 1.06 -5.49
CA PHE A 250 6.62 0.99 -5.72
C PHE A 250 6.93 -0.08 -6.78
N GLN A 251 7.76 0.27 -7.78
CA GLN A 251 8.13 -0.64 -8.85
C GLN A 251 9.58 -1.16 -8.69
N PRO A 252 9.78 -2.39 -8.19
CA PRO A 252 11.11 -3.00 -8.10
C PRO A 252 11.53 -3.59 -9.46
N GLY A 253 12.06 -2.74 -10.34
CA GLY A 253 12.32 -3.08 -11.75
C GLY A 253 13.19 -4.32 -11.98
N GLU A 254 14.31 -4.44 -11.25
CA GLU A 254 15.23 -5.59 -11.36
C GLU A 254 14.55 -6.90 -10.94
N LEU A 255 13.90 -6.90 -9.77
CA LEU A 255 13.17 -8.07 -9.27
C LEU A 255 12.03 -8.49 -10.20
N MET A 256 11.30 -7.53 -10.79
CA MET A 256 10.24 -7.82 -11.76
C MET A 256 10.81 -8.39 -13.07
N GLY A 257 12.01 -7.99 -13.48
CA GLY A 257 12.72 -8.57 -14.62
C GLY A 257 13.09 -10.02 -14.35
N THR A 258 13.83 -10.27 -13.26
CA THR A 258 14.22 -11.62 -12.84
C THR A 258 13.02 -12.54 -12.59
N PHE A 259 11.92 -12.02 -12.03
CA PHE A 259 10.72 -12.83 -11.84
C PHE A 259 10.00 -13.14 -13.16
N ALA A 260 10.05 -12.24 -14.15
CA ALA A 260 9.47 -12.50 -15.46
C ALA A 260 10.20 -13.65 -16.18
N GLU A 261 11.53 -13.72 -16.09
CA GLU A 261 12.32 -14.84 -16.61
C GLU A 261 11.89 -16.17 -15.97
N LYS A 262 11.72 -16.20 -14.64
CA LYS A 262 11.24 -17.39 -13.93
C LYS A 262 9.83 -17.83 -14.35
N VAL A 263 8.95 -16.88 -14.68
CA VAL A 263 7.60 -17.18 -15.20
C VAL A 263 7.66 -17.79 -16.59
N ILE A 264 8.58 -17.32 -17.43
CA ILE A 264 8.82 -17.84 -18.78
C ILE A 264 9.43 -19.25 -18.73
N GLU A 265 10.43 -19.46 -17.88
CA GLU A 265 11.14 -20.75 -17.75
C GLU A 265 10.26 -21.87 -17.20
N ASP A 266 9.43 -21.57 -16.20
CA ASP A 266 8.49 -22.51 -15.61
C ASP A 266 7.14 -21.81 -15.41
N PRO A 267 6.21 -21.89 -16.36
CA PRO A 267 4.87 -21.33 -16.20
C PRO A 267 3.93 -22.23 -15.38
N GLU A 268 4.28 -23.49 -15.13
CA GLU A 268 3.34 -24.49 -14.58
C GLU A 268 2.95 -24.21 -13.13
N PHE A 269 3.78 -23.49 -12.36
CA PHE A 269 3.46 -23.11 -10.98
C PHE A 269 2.33 -22.06 -10.86
N LEU A 270 1.96 -21.39 -11.96
CA LEU A 270 0.91 -20.37 -11.97
C LEU A 270 -0.49 -20.99 -11.95
N ASN A 271 -1.00 -21.20 -10.74
CA ASN A 271 -2.45 -21.38 -10.55
C ASN A 271 -3.21 -20.07 -10.87
N LEU A 272 -4.54 -20.15 -11.01
CA LEU A 272 -5.38 -18.99 -11.37
C LEU A 272 -5.17 -17.80 -10.42
N LYS A 273 -5.10 -18.04 -9.11
CA LYS A 273 -4.88 -16.99 -8.11
C LYS A 273 -3.55 -16.25 -8.34
N ASN A 274 -2.46 -17.00 -8.52
CA ASN A 274 -1.13 -16.45 -8.74
C ASN A 274 -1.05 -15.72 -10.08
N LEU A 275 -1.63 -16.28 -11.15
CA LEU A 275 -1.72 -15.63 -12.45
C LEU A 275 -2.41 -14.26 -12.36
N LEU A 276 -3.56 -14.19 -11.70
CA LEU A 276 -4.28 -12.92 -11.51
C LEU A 276 -3.46 -11.91 -10.70
N ILE A 277 -2.71 -12.34 -9.68
CA ILE A 277 -1.82 -11.44 -8.94
C ILE A 277 -0.69 -10.92 -9.84
N VAL A 278 -0.04 -11.78 -10.62
CA VAL A 278 1.02 -11.39 -11.54
C VAL A 278 0.50 -10.38 -12.58
N LEU A 279 -0.63 -10.69 -13.23
CA LEU A 279 -1.28 -9.77 -14.18
C LEU A 279 -1.58 -8.42 -13.53
N ARG A 280 -2.16 -8.42 -12.32
CA ARG A 280 -2.46 -7.20 -11.57
C ARG A 280 -1.20 -6.39 -11.27
N VAL A 281 -0.15 -7.01 -10.75
CA VAL A 281 1.09 -6.34 -10.33
C VAL A 281 1.77 -5.69 -11.54
N TYR A 282 2.04 -6.46 -12.59
CA TYR A 282 2.72 -5.96 -13.79
C TYR A 282 1.90 -4.86 -14.46
N SER A 283 0.57 -5.04 -14.53
CA SER A 283 -0.36 -4.05 -15.07
C SER A 283 -0.38 -2.75 -14.28
N ARG A 284 -0.56 -2.80 -12.97
CA ARG A 284 -0.69 -1.60 -12.13
C ARG A 284 0.61 -0.82 -12.02
N LEU A 285 1.74 -1.52 -11.89
CA LEU A 285 3.06 -0.89 -11.89
C LEU A 285 3.55 -0.54 -13.30
N ASN A 286 2.83 -0.95 -14.34
CA ASN A 286 3.20 -0.71 -15.74
C ASN A 286 4.63 -1.18 -16.07
N TYR A 287 4.95 -2.41 -15.68
CA TYR A 287 6.24 -3.02 -15.98
C TYR A 287 6.11 -4.00 -17.14
N VAL A 288 6.99 -3.86 -18.13
CA VAL A 288 7.11 -4.77 -19.27
C VAL A 288 8.58 -5.18 -19.40
N PRO A 289 8.91 -6.49 -19.34
CA PRO A 289 10.29 -6.95 -19.52
C PRO A 289 10.82 -6.51 -20.89
N ARG A 290 12.00 -5.87 -20.93
CA ARG A 290 12.52 -5.24 -22.16
C ARG A 290 12.88 -6.27 -23.23
N ASP A 291 13.65 -7.29 -22.87
CA ASP A 291 14.23 -8.23 -23.84
C ASP A 291 13.30 -9.39 -24.19
N GLN A 292 12.35 -9.72 -23.30
CA GLN A 292 11.48 -10.90 -23.42
C GLN A 292 10.00 -10.55 -23.46
N LYS A 293 9.67 -9.31 -23.88
CA LYS A 293 8.28 -8.79 -23.91
C LYS A 293 7.28 -9.76 -24.56
N HIS A 294 7.58 -10.23 -25.76
CA HIS A 294 6.68 -11.08 -26.54
C HIS A 294 6.46 -12.43 -25.86
N LEU A 295 7.55 -13.10 -25.47
CA LEU A 295 7.52 -14.39 -24.81
C LEU A 295 6.82 -14.34 -23.44
N PHE A 296 7.02 -13.26 -22.69
CA PHE A 296 6.33 -13.02 -21.43
C PHE A 296 4.82 -12.96 -21.62
N PHE A 297 4.34 -12.15 -22.56
CA PHE A 297 2.91 -12.05 -22.83
C PHE A 297 2.30 -13.34 -23.39
N GLU A 298 3.01 -14.02 -24.30
CA GLU A 298 2.57 -15.32 -24.82
C GLU A 298 2.44 -16.36 -23.71
N THR A 299 3.39 -16.38 -22.76
CA THR A 299 3.36 -17.26 -21.60
C THR A 299 2.16 -16.99 -20.71
N LEU A 300 1.90 -15.72 -20.39
CA LEU A 300 0.75 -15.31 -19.58
C LEU A 300 -0.59 -15.60 -20.28
N ASP A 301 -0.68 -15.36 -21.59
CA ASP A 301 -1.87 -15.63 -22.40
C ASP A 301 -2.14 -17.14 -22.49
N SER A 302 -1.11 -17.94 -22.74
CA SER A 302 -1.19 -19.41 -22.72
C SER A 302 -1.68 -19.93 -21.36
N CYS A 303 -1.16 -19.39 -20.26
CA CYS A 303 -1.63 -19.72 -18.92
C CYS A 303 -3.09 -19.34 -18.70
N LEU A 304 -3.51 -18.15 -19.15
CA LEU A 304 -4.91 -17.71 -19.08
C LEU A 304 -5.82 -18.63 -19.89
N ASN A 305 -5.42 -18.96 -21.12
CA ASN A 305 -6.15 -19.82 -22.04
C ASN A 305 -6.42 -21.21 -21.45
N LYS A 306 -5.42 -21.81 -20.79
CA LYS A 306 -5.56 -23.08 -20.06
C LYS A 306 -6.59 -23.02 -18.92
N LYS A 307 -6.84 -21.84 -18.35
CA LYS A 307 -7.80 -21.63 -17.24
C LYS A 307 -9.17 -21.12 -17.68
N LEU A 308 -9.35 -20.75 -18.96
CA LEU A 308 -10.61 -20.22 -19.46
C LEU A 308 -11.82 -21.11 -19.18
N PRO A 309 -11.79 -22.46 -19.25
CA PRO A 309 -12.99 -23.26 -18.99
C PRO A 309 -13.56 -23.10 -17.57
N HIS A 310 -12.72 -22.75 -16.60
CA HIS A 310 -13.08 -22.72 -15.17
C HIS A 310 -13.05 -21.32 -14.55
N ILE A 311 -12.65 -20.29 -15.32
CA ILE A 311 -12.57 -18.91 -14.84
C ILE A 311 -13.97 -18.28 -14.75
N SER A 312 -14.24 -17.54 -13.68
CA SER A 312 -15.46 -16.75 -13.60
C SER A 312 -15.42 -15.54 -14.55
N ASN A 313 -16.57 -15.04 -14.99
CA ASN A 313 -16.64 -13.84 -15.84
C ASN A 313 -15.99 -12.61 -15.18
N THR A 314 -16.07 -12.49 -13.85
CA THR A 314 -15.44 -11.39 -13.10
C THR A 314 -13.90 -11.50 -13.11
N GLU A 315 -13.36 -12.70 -12.93
CA GLU A 315 -11.90 -12.92 -13.00
C GLU A 315 -11.37 -12.77 -14.44
N LEU A 316 -12.15 -13.23 -15.42
CA LEU A 316 -11.84 -13.05 -16.85
C LEU A 316 -11.76 -11.56 -17.20
N LEU A 317 -12.77 -10.78 -16.81
CA LEU A 317 -12.78 -9.33 -17.03
C LEU A 317 -11.53 -8.66 -16.43
N LYS A 318 -11.14 -9.04 -15.19
CA LYS A 318 -9.93 -8.52 -14.55
C LYS A 318 -8.66 -8.89 -15.31
N ALA A 319 -8.51 -10.16 -15.70
CA ALA A 319 -7.35 -10.64 -16.46
C ALA A 319 -7.20 -9.91 -17.80
N VAL A 320 -8.29 -9.83 -18.56
CA VAL A 320 -8.33 -9.12 -19.85
C VAL A 320 -8.01 -7.64 -19.65
N TYR A 321 -8.66 -6.97 -18.69
CA TYR A 321 -8.38 -5.57 -18.37
C TYR A 321 -6.90 -5.31 -18.03
N TRP A 322 -6.27 -6.19 -17.24
CA TRP A 322 -4.86 -6.03 -16.87
C TRP A 322 -3.91 -6.22 -18.05
N LEU A 323 -4.16 -7.21 -18.92
CA LEU A 323 -3.42 -7.42 -20.17
C LEU A 323 -3.59 -6.23 -21.12
N CYS A 324 -4.83 -5.76 -21.31
CA CYS A 324 -5.14 -4.57 -22.11
C CYS A 324 -4.39 -3.34 -21.58
N THR A 325 -4.36 -3.14 -20.26
CA THR A 325 -3.61 -2.03 -19.63
C THR A 325 -2.11 -2.12 -19.97
N LEU A 326 -1.53 -3.32 -19.98
CA LEU A 326 -0.13 -3.57 -20.40
C LEU A 326 0.11 -3.41 -21.91
N GLY A 327 -0.95 -3.28 -22.70
CA GLY A 327 -0.87 -3.15 -24.16
C GLY A 327 -0.83 -4.47 -24.90
N TYR A 328 -1.39 -5.52 -24.30
CA TYR A 328 -1.59 -6.81 -24.92
C TYR A 328 -3.10 -7.10 -25.09
N LEU A 329 -3.52 -7.55 -26.28
CA LEU A 329 -4.91 -7.91 -26.58
C LEU A 329 -5.06 -9.45 -26.62
N PRO A 330 -5.62 -10.07 -25.56
CA PRO A 330 -5.79 -11.52 -25.51
C PRO A 330 -7.06 -11.94 -26.26
N HIS A 331 -6.95 -12.16 -27.58
CA HIS A 331 -8.09 -12.38 -28.48
C HIS A 331 -9.04 -13.50 -28.02
N HIS A 332 -8.51 -14.67 -27.65
CA HIS A 332 -9.36 -15.79 -27.23
C HIS A 332 -10.12 -15.52 -25.91
N ALA A 333 -9.47 -14.84 -24.95
CA ALA A 333 -10.11 -14.41 -23.72
C ALA A 333 -11.14 -13.30 -23.96
N LEU A 334 -10.88 -12.39 -24.90
CA LEU A 334 -11.80 -11.33 -25.34
C LEU A 334 -13.04 -11.93 -26.00
N ASP A 335 -12.88 -12.88 -26.93
CA ASP A 335 -14.00 -13.53 -27.62
C ASP A 335 -14.95 -14.19 -26.61
N LYS A 336 -14.39 -14.89 -25.61
CA LYS A 336 -15.18 -15.45 -24.52
C LYS A 336 -15.88 -14.38 -23.68
N LEU A 337 -15.18 -13.32 -23.30
CA LEU A 337 -15.74 -12.22 -22.49
C LEU A 337 -16.88 -11.48 -23.22
N LEU A 338 -16.81 -11.40 -24.55
CA LEU A 338 -17.77 -10.68 -25.38
C LEU A 338 -19.04 -11.46 -25.68
N GLN A 339 -19.09 -12.76 -25.35
CA GLN A 339 -20.29 -13.58 -25.45
C GLN A 339 -21.44 -12.96 -24.64
N LYS A 340 -22.67 -13.07 -25.17
CA LYS A 340 -23.84 -12.35 -24.65
C LYS A 340 -24.14 -12.71 -23.19
N ASP A 341 -24.07 -13.99 -22.86
CA ASP A 341 -24.32 -14.51 -21.50
C ASP A 341 -23.32 -13.94 -20.47
N SER A 342 -22.07 -13.72 -20.88
CA SER A 342 -21.03 -13.14 -20.01
C SER A 342 -21.26 -11.66 -19.68
N ARG A 343 -21.87 -10.89 -20.59
CA ARG A 343 -22.13 -9.46 -20.36
C ARG A 343 -23.29 -9.24 -19.40
N ASP A 344 -24.36 -10.00 -19.56
CA ASP A 344 -25.56 -9.88 -18.74
C ASP A 344 -25.27 -10.30 -17.30
N GLU A 345 -24.43 -11.33 -17.09
CA GLU A 345 -23.96 -11.74 -15.75
C GLU A 345 -23.06 -10.69 -15.09
N LEU A 346 -22.22 -9.99 -15.85
CA LEU A 346 -21.30 -8.98 -15.31
C LEU A 346 -21.99 -7.69 -14.84
N LEU A 347 -23.18 -7.40 -15.36
CA LEU A 347 -23.88 -6.13 -15.16
C LEU A 347 -25.14 -6.24 -14.30
N LEU A 348 -25.27 -7.33 -13.52
CA LEU A 348 -26.36 -7.52 -12.57
C LEU A 348 -26.50 -6.31 -11.62
N SER A 349 -27.75 -5.89 -11.40
CA SER A 349 -28.07 -4.61 -10.76
C SER A 349 -27.75 -4.50 -9.27
N ASP A 350 -27.49 -5.62 -8.59
CA ASP A 350 -27.34 -5.69 -7.12
C ASP A 350 -25.88 -5.93 -6.66
N ASP A 351 -24.90 -5.72 -7.55
CA ASP A 351 -23.47 -5.93 -7.26
C ASP A 351 -22.78 -4.64 -6.75
N LEU A 352 -22.24 -4.69 -5.54
CA LEU A 352 -21.43 -3.62 -4.93
C LEU A 352 -20.19 -3.21 -5.77
N TYR A 353 -19.74 -4.06 -6.70
CA TYR A 353 -18.59 -3.81 -7.56
C TYR A 353 -18.96 -3.44 -9.01
N LYS A 354 -20.25 -3.17 -9.28
CA LYS A 354 -20.75 -2.89 -10.63
C LYS A 354 -20.01 -1.75 -11.33
N GLU A 355 -19.86 -0.59 -10.68
CA GLU A 355 -19.17 0.57 -11.26
C GLU A 355 -17.73 0.25 -11.67
N GLN A 356 -17.03 -0.54 -10.84
CA GLN A 356 -15.67 -0.96 -11.13
C GLN A 356 -15.61 -1.89 -12.34
N LYS A 357 -16.56 -2.84 -12.45
CA LYS A 357 -16.68 -3.74 -13.60
C LYS A 357 -17.02 -2.97 -14.88
N GLU A 358 -17.94 -2.02 -14.82
CA GLU A 358 -18.30 -1.15 -15.96
C GLU A 358 -17.10 -0.33 -16.44
N MET A 359 -16.33 0.25 -15.51
CA MET A 359 -15.11 0.98 -15.84
C MET A 359 -14.06 0.07 -16.49
N MET A 360 -13.86 -1.15 -15.98
CA MET A 360 -12.97 -2.14 -16.61
C MET A 360 -13.43 -2.51 -18.01
N LEU A 361 -14.72 -2.81 -18.20
CA LEU A 361 -15.29 -3.19 -19.49
C LEU A 361 -15.15 -2.06 -20.51
N HIS A 362 -15.39 -0.82 -20.07
CA HIS A 362 -15.19 0.36 -20.89
C HIS A 362 -13.72 0.51 -21.31
N CYS A 363 -12.76 0.33 -20.40
CA CYS A 363 -11.34 0.34 -20.74
C CYS A 363 -10.96 -0.78 -21.72
N VAL A 364 -11.50 -1.98 -21.54
CA VAL A 364 -11.27 -3.11 -22.47
C VAL A 364 -11.76 -2.77 -23.87
N LYS A 365 -12.96 -2.21 -24.01
CA LYS A 365 -13.49 -1.78 -25.32
C LYS A 365 -12.60 -0.71 -25.96
N ALA A 366 -12.18 0.29 -25.17
CA ALA A 366 -11.25 1.32 -25.66
C ALA A 366 -9.92 0.72 -26.14
N CYS A 367 -9.37 -0.28 -25.44
CA CYS A 367 -8.19 -1.02 -25.90
C CYS A 367 -8.47 -1.82 -27.17
N MET A 368 -9.61 -2.51 -27.28
CA MET A 368 -9.93 -3.25 -28.52
C MET A 368 -9.97 -2.33 -29.73
N GLU A 369 -10.49 -1.12 -29.58
CA GLU A 369 -10.60 -0.15 -30.68
C GLU A 369 -9.25 0.52 -30.97
N LEU A 370 -8.59 1.07 -29.96
CA LEU A 370 -7.36 1.86 -30.12
C LEU A 370 -6.09 1.00 -30.23
N ASP A 371 -6.08 -0.19 -29.64
CA ASP A 371 -4.96 -1.14 -29.73
C ASP A 371 -5.07 -2.14 -30.88
N SER A 372 -6.17 -2.12 -31.65
CA SER A 372 -6.27 -2.92 -32.87
C SER A 372 -5.21 -2.53 -33.90
N PRO A 373 -4.57 -3.49 -34.59
CA PRO A 373 -3.69 -3.20 -35.72
C PRO A 373 -4.41 -2.49 -36.88
N SER A 374 -5.74 -2.59 -36.96
CA SER A 374 -6.56 -1.91 -37.97
C SER A 374 -6.93 -0.47 -37.60
N PHE A 375 -6.53 0.02 -36.41
CA PHE A 375 -6.87 1.36 -35.97
C PHE A 375 -6.18 2.40 -36.87
N THR A 376 -6.99 3.22 -37.53
CA THR A 376 -6.50 4.38 -38.28
C THR A 376 -6.80 5.64 -37.47
N LYS A 377 -5.80 6.51 -37.34
CA LYS A 377 -5.95 7.80 -36.65
C LYS A 377 -7.15 8.55 -37.24
N PRO A 378 -8.16 8.92 -36.43
CA PRO A 378 -9.32 9.65 -36.93
C PRO A 378 -8.89 11.04 -37.41
N ALA A 379 -9.51 11.51 -38.52
CA ALA A 379 -9.23 12.82 -39.11
C ALA A 379 -9.58 13.97 -38.16
N SER A 380 -10.69 13.83 -37.43
CA SER A 380 -11.06 14.68 -36.29
C SER A 380 -11.46 13.82 -35.10
N VAL A 381 -11.07 14.24 -33.89
CA VAL A 381 -11.51 13.59 -32.65
C VAL A 381 -12.66 14.42 -32.09
N PRO A 382 -13.90 13.90 -32.05
CA PRO A 382 -15.03 14.62 -31.47
C PRO A 382 -14.66 15.10 -30.07
N THR A 383 -14.73 16.40 -29.85
CA THR A 383 -14.31 17.03 -28.60
C THR A 383 -15.50 17.78 -28.04
N GLU A 384 -15.96 17.39 -26.87
CA GLU A 384 -16.95 18.18 -26.12
C GLU A 384 -16.19 19.07 -25.12
N SER A 385 -16.32 20.39 -25.24
CA SER A 385 -15.82 21.35 -24.27
C SER A 385 -16.91 21.64 -23.25
N PHE A 386 -16.72 21.23 -22.00
CA PHE A 386 -17.61 21.63 -20.91
C PHE A 386 -16.99 22.77 -20.11
N SER A 387 -17.77 23.83 -19.88
CA SER A 387 -17.50 24.87 -18.88
C SER A 387 -17.82 24.36 -17.48
N SER A 388 -17.15 23.28 -17.04
CA SER A 388 -17.25 22.86 -15.64
C SER A 388 -16.47 23.82 -14.73
N LEU A 389 -16.95 24.00 -13.50
CA LEU A 389 -16.27 24.78 -12.46
C LEU A 389 -14.79 24.41 -12.40
N LEU A 390 -13.93 25.41 -12.63
CA LEU A 390 -12.47 25.26 -12.58
C LEU A 390 -12.07 24.50 -11.32
N SER A 391 -11.42 23.34 -11.48
CA SER A 391 -10.72 22.76 -10.35
C SER A 391 -9.66 23.78 -9.90
N PHE A 392 -9.65 24.10 -8.60
CA PHE A 392 -8.69 25.06 -8.02
C PHE A 392 -7.25 24.75 -8.44
N ASN A 393 -6.96 23.46 -8.61
CA ASN A 393 -5.69 22.89 -9.03
C ASN A 393 -5.23 23.30 -10.44
N LEU A 394 -6.11 23.71 -11.34
CA LEU A 394 -5.74 24.08 -12.72
C LEU A 394 -5.67 25.60 -12.94
N ARG A 395 -6.04 26.42 -11.95
CA ARG A 395 -6.08 27.89 -12.10
C ARG A 395 -4.71 28.47 -12.41
N LYS A 396 -3.69 28.09 -11.64
CA LYS A 396 -2.31 28.56 -11.84
C LYS A 396 -1.76 28.17 -13.21
N ALA A 397 -2.06 26.96 -13.67
CA ALA A 397 -1.66 26.50 -15.00
C ALA A 397 -2.33 27.31 -16.10
N ARG A 398 -3.61 27.63 -15.94
CA ARG A 398 -4.36 28.51 -16.86
C ARG A 398 -3.75 29.91 -16.90
N GLU A 399 -3.48 30.51 -15.76
CA GLU A 399 -2.87 31.86 -15.67
C GLU A 399 -1.50 31.89 -16.33
N ALA A 400 -0.64 30.90 -16.06
CA ALA A 400 0.67 30.78 -16.68
C ALA A 400 0.59 30.55 -18.20
N LEU A 401 -0.40 29.78 -18.69
CA LEU A 401 -0.63 29.62 -20.13
C LEU A 401 -1.10 30.91 -20.79
N ILE A 402 -1.98 31.69 -20.15
CA ILE A 402 -2.43 33.00 -20.65
C ILE A 402 -1.24 33.98 -20.72
N GLU A 403 -0.41 34.01 -19.69
CA GLU A 403 0.80 34.85 -19.68
C GLU A 403 1.80 34.43 -20.77
N LEU A 404 1.98 33.12 -20.98
CA LEU A 404 2.90 32.59 -21.99
C LEU A 404 2.42 32.82 -23.43
N LEU A 405 1.11 32.65 -23.69
CA LEU A 405 0.53 32.60 -25.03
C LEU A 405 -0.17 33.91 -25.43
N GLY A 406 -0.42 34.80 -24.48
CA GLY A 406 -1.04 36.12 -24.67
C GLY A 406 -2.56 36.12 -24.79
N ASP A 407 -3.21 34.97 -25.07
CA ASP A 407 -4.66 34.86 -25.25
C ASP A 407 -5.18 33.47 -24.82
N GLU A 408 -6.40 33.43 -24.29
CA GLU A 408 -7.15 32.20 -23.96
C GLU A 408 -7.51 31.39 -25.21
N ASN A 409 -7.61 32.03 -26.38
CA ASN A 409 -7.91 31.35 -27.66
C ASN A 409 -6.78 30.44 -28.16
N MET A 410 -5.62 30.45 -27.49
CA MET A 410 -4.44 29.66 -27.87
C MET A 410 -4.45 28.23 -27.30
N PHE A 411 -5.38 27.91 -26.40
CA PHE A 411 -5.51 26.57 -25.82
C PHE A 411 -6.96 26.20 -25.54
N ARG A 412 -7.29 24.90 -25.54
CA ARG A 412 -8.56 24.38 -25.02
C ARG A 412 -8.34 23.84 -23.62
N GLN A 413 -9.30 24.08 -22.74
CA GLN A 413 -9.28 23.58 -21.38
C GLN A 413 -10.36 22.50 -21.18
N ASN A 414 -10.10 21.53 -20.30
CA ASN A 414 -11.04 20.47 -19.90
C ASN A 414 -11.64 19.72 -21.10
N VAL A 415 -10.77 19.29 -22.00
CA VAL A 415 -11.13 18.61 -23.24
C VAL A 415 -11.57 17.18 -22.92
N GLN A 416 -12.86 16.88 -23.15
CA GLN A 416 -13.35 15.51 -23.14
C GLN A 416 -13.23 14.88 -24.52
N LEU A 417 -12.68 13.68 -24.54
CA LEU A 417 -12.50 12.86 -25.72
C LEU A 417 -13.38 11.62 -25.64
N PRO A 418 -13.56 10.90 -26.76
CA PRO A 418 -14.16 9.58 -26.74
C PRO A 418 -13.44 8.68 -25.73
N TYR A 419 -14.11 7.61 -25.32
CA TYR A 419 -13.60 6.68 -24.32
C TYR A 419 -13.40 7.30 -22.92
N LYS A 420 -14.16 8.36 -22.59
CA LYS A 420 -14.11 9.04 -21.29
C LYS A 420 -12.71 9.56 -20.95
N TYR A 421 -11.88 9.81 -21.96
CA TYR A 421 -10.59 10.44 -21.73
C TYR A 421 -10.77 11.94 -21.50
N HIS A 422 -9.98 12.46 -20.57
CA HIS A 422 -9.94 13.87 -20.21
C HIS A 422 -8.54 14.43 -20.46
N ILE A 423 -8.43 15.60 -21.06
CA ILE A 423 -7.20 16.37 -21.17
C ILE A 423 -7.41 17.70 -20.46
N ASP A 424 -6.46 18.09 -19.61
CA ASP A 424 -6.62 19.32 -18.81
C ASP A 424 -6.40 20.56 -19.70
N PHE A 425 -5.35 20.55 -20.53
CA PHE A 425 -5.14 21.56 -21.57
C PHE A 425 -4.67 20.94 -22.88
N GLU A 426 -5.29 21.34 -23.99
CA GLU A 426 -4.87 21.02 -25.35
C GLU A 426 -4.30 22.26 -26.03
N ILE A 427 -3.13 22.13 -26.65
CA ILE A 427 -2.48 23.21 -27.41
C ILE A 427 -2.16 22.71 -28.81
N ARG A 428 -2.45 23.52 -29.84
CA ARG A 428 -2.08 23.23 -31.23
C ARG A 428 -0.81 23.97 -31.60
N MET A 429 0.14 23.27 -32.23
CA MET A 429 1.40 23.83 -32.69
C MET A 429 1.66 23.45 -34.14
N ASP A 430 2.52 24.20 -34.81
CA ASP A 430 3.07 23.84 -36.12
C ASP A 430 3.89 22.53 -36.06
N SER A 431 4.18 21.97 -37.23
CA SER A 431 4.91 20.70 -37.39
C SER A 431 6.30 20.74 -36.74
N ASP A 432 6.91 21.92 -36.71
CA ASP A 432 8.26 22.16 -36.19
C ASP A 432 8.25 22.51 -34.70
N ARG A 433 7.07 22.57 -34.06
CA ARG A 433 6.91 22.87 -32.64
C ARG A 433 7.52 24.22 -32.23
N LYS A 434 7.47 25.22 -33.11
CA LYS A 434 8.01 26.58 -32.93
C LYS A 434 6.92 27.62 -32.74
N LYS A 435 5.73 27.42 -33.28
CA LYS A 435 4.62 28.38 -33.22
C LYS A 435 3.36 27.71 -32.70
N VAL A 436 2.68 28.39 -31.79
CA VAL A 436 1.35 28.00 -31.30
C VAL A 436 0.30 28.54 -32.27
N LEU A 437 -0.67 27.70 -32.61
CA LEU A 437 -1.73 28.01 -33.56
C LEU A 437 -3.01 28.35 -32.79
N PRO A 438 -3.71 29.45 -33.14
CA PRO A 438 -5.01 29.77 -32.54
C PRO A 438 -6.03 28.67 -32.79
N ILE A 439 -6.91 28.43 -31.83
CA ILE A 439 -7.95 27.41 -31.94
C ILE A 439 -9.22 28.08 -32.48
N ALA A 440 -9.36 28.14 -33.80
CA ALA A 440 -10.58 28.66 -34.44
C ALA A 440 -11.77 27.70 -34.25
N ALA A 441 -12.98 28.25 -34.09
CA ALA A 441 -14.22 27.50 -33.86
C ALA A 441 -14.66 26.58 -35.03
N THR A 442 -14.03 26.70 -36.20
CA THR A 442 -14.40 26.00 -37.44
C THR A 442 -13.32 25.08 -38.01
N ASP A 443 -12.13 24.99 -37.39
CA ASP A 443 -11.03 24.16 -37.91
C ASP A 443 -11.12 22.71 -37.45
N ASP A 444 -11.92 21.96 -38.21
CA ASP A 444 -12.02 20.50 -38.20
C ASP A 444 -11.22 19.86 -39.37
N HIS A 445 -10.35 20.63 -40.02
CA HIS A 445 -9.51 20.12 -41.11
C HIS A 445 -8.22 19.49 -40.55
N ALA A 446 -8.05 18.22 -40.89
CA ALA A 446 -6.90 17.38 -40.62
C ALA A 446 -5.69 17.84 -41.44
N ASP A 447 -5.11 18.97 -41.08
CA ASP A 447 -3.85 19.39 -41.67
C ASP A 447 -2.72 18.59 -40.99
N SER A 448 -2.01 17.77 -41.78
CA SER A 448 -0.90 16.93 -41.32
C SER A 448 0.28 17.74 -40.77
N SER A 449 0.22 19.07 -40.93
CA SER A 449 1.14 20.08 -40.45
C SER A 449 0.93 20.50 -38.98
N VAL A 450 -0.11 20.00 -38.28
CA VAL A 450 -0.45 20.42 -36.91
C VAL A 450 -0.12 19.35 -35.86
N GLN A 451 0.71 19.70 -34.88
CA GLN A 451 0.94 18.89 -33.68
C GLN A 451 -0.03 19.29 -32.56
N ARG A 452 -0.64 18.31 -31.89
CA ARG A 452 -1.54 18.55 -30.73
C ARG A 452 -0.83 18.15 -29.45
N LEU A 453 -0.56 19.08 -28.56
CA LEU A 453 -0.04 18.81 -27.23
C LEU A 453 -1.20 18.55 -26.26
N ALA A 454 -1.08 17.52 -25.42
CA ALA A 454 -2.03 17.22 -24.36
C ALA A 454 -1.33 17.32 -23.00
N PHE A 455 -1.65 18.35 -22.22
CA PHE A 455 -1.15 18.52 -20.85
C PHE A 455 -2.07 17.79 -19.87
N LEU A 456 -1.45 16.94 -19.04
CA LEU A 456 -2.10 16.20 -17.96
C LEU A 456 -1.46 16.55 -16.63
N PHE A 457 -2.18 17.27 -15.78
CA PHE A 457 -1.80 17.64 -14.42
C PHE A 457 -2.27 16.57 -13.44
N LEU A 458 -1.31 15.79 -12.93
CA LEU A 458 -1.60 14.52 -12.26
C LEU A 458 -1.17 14.54 -10.80
N PRO A 459 -1.91 13.85 -9.91
CA PRO A 459 -1.47 13.66 -8.53
C PRO A 459 -0.28 12.71 -8.46
N LEU A 460 0.49 12.78 -7.36
CA LEU A 460 1.61 11.85 -7.07
C LEU A 460 1.20 10.37 -7.16
N SER A 461 -0.05 10.03 -6.83
CA SER A 461 -0.56 8.67 -6.86
C SER A 461 -0.70 8.08 -8.27
N ALA A 462 -0.58 8.90 -9.32
CA ALA A 462 -0.62 8.43 -10.71
C ALA A 462 0.73 7.84 -11.18
N PHE A 463 1.79 8.04 -10.39
CA PHE A 463 3.16 7.60 -10.68
C PHE A 463 3.62 6.54 -9.67
N CYS A 464 4.63 5.77 -10.06
CA CYS A 464 5.31 4.87 -9.14
C CYS A 464 6.17 5.67 -8.15
N VAL A 465 6.11 5.30 -6.87
CA VAL A 465 6.79 6.02 -5.78
C VAL A 465 8.30 6.14 -6.07
N GLY A 466 8.81 7.36 -5.93
CA GLY A 466 10.22 7.69 -6.18
C GLY A 466 10.58 7.98 -7.64
N THR A 467 9.64 7.87 -8.58
CA THR A 467 9.89 8.07 -10.02
C THR A 467 8.75 8.82 -10.70
N MET A 468 8.99 9.28 -11.94
CA MET A 468 7.93 9.79 -12.84
C MET A 468 7.38 8.69 -13.76
N HIS A 469 7.61 7.41 -13.43
CA HIS A 469 7.06 6.30 -14.19
C HIS A 469 5.54 6.21 -13.99
N PRO A 470 4.72 6.29 -15.04
CA PRO A 470 3.27 6.26 -14.91
C PRO A 470 2.78 4.86 -14.52
N GLN A 471 1.84 4.79 -13.58
CA GLN A 471 1.13 3.55 -13.27
C GLN A 471 0.20 3.13 -14.42
N GLY A 472 -0.25 1.88 -14.43
CA GLY A 472 -0.97 1.23 -15.53
C GLY A 472 -2.08 2.05 -16.18
N LYS A 473 -2.99 2.62 -15.37
CA LYS A 473 -4.10 3.43 -15.89
C LYS A 473 -3.62 4.68 -16.64
N LEU A 474 -2.61 5.36 -16.09
CA LEU A 474 -2.03 6.54 -16.71
C LEU A 474 -1.22 6.17 -17.95
N ALA A 475 -0.47 5.07 -17.88
CA ALA A 475 0.31 4.56 -19.01
C ALA A 475 -0.58 4.20 -20.20
N MET A 476 -1.70 3.50 -19.94
CA MET A 476 -2.71 3.18 -20.95
C MET A 476 -3.32 4.45 -21.54
N LYS A 477 -3.73 5.42 -20.70
CA LYS A 477 -4.24 6.72 -21.18
C LYS A 477 -3.21 7.43 -22.07
N LYS A 478 -1.95 7.51 -21.64
CA LYS A 478 -0.86 8.10 -22.43
C LYS A 478 -0.70 7.39 -23.77
N ARG A 479 -0.69 6.05 -23.79
CA ARG A 479 -0.60 5.25 -25.02
C ARG A 479 -1.75 5.55 -25.98
N HIS A 480 -2.98 5.59 -25.47
CA HIS A 480 -4.18 5.83 -26.28
C HIS A 480 -4.24 7.26 -26.82
N LEU A 481 -3.90 8.26 -26.02
CA LEU A 481 -3.81 9.65 -26.48
C LEU A 481 -2.74 9.83 -27.56
N ASN A 482 -1.59 9.16 -27.42
CA ASN A 482 -0.56 9.16 -28.47
C ASN A 482 -1.11 8.60 -29.79
N LYS A 483 -1.90 7.52 -29.75
CA LYS A 483 -2.54 6.94 -30.94
C LYS A 483 -3.62 7.85 -31.55
N LEU A 484 -4.33 8.61 -30.73
CA LEU A 484 -5.24 9.67 -31.17
C LEU A 484 -4.51 10.89 -31.78
N GLY A 485 -3.17 10.88 -31.78
CA GLY A 485 -2.35 11.91 -32.40
C GLY A 485 -1.97 13.07 -31.47
N TYR A 486 -2.09 12.89 -30.15
CA TYR A 486 -1.60 13.85 -29.19
C TYR A 486 -0.17 13.55 -28.76
N HIS A 487 0.64 14.58 -28.59
CA HIS A 487 1.88 14.52 -27.84
C HIS A 487 1.58 14.78 -26.35
N VAL A 488 1.60 13.73 -25.54
CA VAL A 488 1.19 13.81 -24.13
C VAL A 488 2.33 14.30 -23.24
N ILE A 489 2.07 15.41 -22.53
CA ILE A 489 2.95 16.01 -21.54
C ILE A 489 2.36 15.75 -20.15
N LEU A 490 3.09 15.00 -19.33
CA LEU A 490 2.71 14.71 -17.95
C LEU A 490 3.32 15.77 -17.04
N VAL A 491 2.50 16.40 -16.21
CA VAL A 491 2.91 17.40 -15.22
C VAL A 491 2.51 16.92 -13.84
N LEU A 492 3.46 16.87 -12.92
CA LEU A 492 3.16 16.57 -11.52
C LEU A 492 2.54 17.81 -10.87
N ASN A 493 1.28 17.68 -10.47
CA ASN A 493 0.51 18.84 -10.01
C ASN A 493 1.12 19.44 -8.73
N LYS A 494 1.55 18.62 -7.76
CA LYS A 494 2.13 19.10 -6.50
C LYS A 494 3.33 20.04 -6.74
N THR A 495 4.32 19.57 -7.50
CA THR A 495 5.52 20.36 -7.81
C THR A 495 5.19 21.62 -8.61
N PHE A 496 4.19 21.55 -9.50
CA PHE A 496 3.77 22.70 -10.28
C PHE A 496 3.08 23.77 -9.41
N GLN A 497 2.26 23.37 -8.43
CA GLN A 497 1.65 24.31 -7.50
C GLN A 497 2.68 25.04 -6.63
N GLU A 498 3.78 24.38 -6.27
CA GLU A 498 4.85 24.92 -5.43
C GLU A 498 5.77 25.94 -6.13
N MET A 499 5.77 25.99 -7.47
CA MET A 499 6.57 26.95 -8.26
C MET A 499 6.19 28.42 -8.00
N THR A 500 7.00 29.40 -8.38
CA THR A 500 6.52 30.78 -8.53
C THR A 500 5.70 30.92 -9.82
N SER A 501 5.06 32.07 -10.05
CA SER A 501 4.34 32.32 -11.31
C SER A 501 5.31 32.35 -12.50
N GLU A 502 6.45 33.04 -12.35
CA GLU A 502 7.51 33.12 -13.37
C GLU A 502 8.08 31.73 -13.70
N ASP A 503 8.43 30.95 -12.68
CA ASP A 503 8.93 29.58 -12.87
C ASP A 503 7.90 28.68 -13.56
N ALA A 504 6.61 28.86 -13.26
CA ALA A 504 5.55 28.08 -13.89
C ALA A 504 5.43 28.38 -15.39
N VAL A 505 5.56 29.66 -15.78
CA VAL A 505 5.59 30.10 -17.19
C VAL A 505 6.81 29.51 -17.90
N GLU A 506 8.00 29.63 -17.31
CA GLU A 506 9.24 29.06 -17.87
C GLU A 506 9.17 27.54 -17.99
N PHE A 507 8.61 26.86 -16.99
CA PHE A 507 8.41 25.42 -17.00
C PHE A 507 7.51 24.98 -18.15
N LEU A 508 6.35 25.64 -18.33
CA LEU A 508 5.43 25.32 -19.43
C LEU A 508 6.07 25.62 -20.78
N LYS A 509 6.77 26.76 -20.93
CA LYS A 509 7.54 27.10 -22.13
C LYS A 509 8.56 26.00 -22.45
N GLY A 510 9.36 25.58 -21.48
CA GLY A 510 10.32 24.50 -21.65
C GLY A 510 9.66 23.19 -22.09
N LYS A 511 8.52 22.82 -21.50
CA LYS A 511 7.76 21.62 -21.90
C LYS A 511 7.14 21.73 -23.28
N MET A 512 6.71 22.93 -23.69
CA MET A 512 6.07 23.17 -24.98
C MET A 512 7.04 23.17 -26.15
N TYR A 513 8.24 23.72 -25.99
CA TYR A 513 9.18 23.93 -27.10
C TYR A 513 10.38 22.95 -27.11
N SER A 514 10.50 22.04 -26.14
CA SER A 514 11.58 21.04 -26.13
C SER A 514 11.37 19.99 -27.24
N GLU A 515 12.25 19.95 -28.25
CA GLU A 515 12.20 18.97 -29.35
C GLU A 515 12.43 17.51 -28.89
N ASN A 516 13.00 17.28 -27.70
CA ASN A 516 13.33 15.96 -27.17
C ASN A 516 13.00 15.84 -25.68
N ALA A 517 11.85 15.25 -25.36
CA ALA A 517 11.58 14.70 -24.03
C ALA A 517 11.58 13.16 -24.05
N PHE A 518 12.49 12.56 -24.81
CA PHE A 518 13.00 11.22 -24.50
C PHE A 518 14.31 11.40 -23.75
N HIS A 519 14.37 10.88 -22.53
CA HIS A 519 15.44 11.07 -21.54
C HIS A 519 15.53 12.48 -20.93
N LEU A 520 14.63 12.78 -19.98
CA LEU A 520 15.12 13.47 -18.79
C LEU A 520 15.26 12.43 -17.68
N SER A 521 16.49 12.39 -17.18
CA SER A 521 17.00 11.65 -16.04
C SER A 521 15.98 11.50 -14.91
N GLU A 522 16.05 10.33 -14.28
CA GLU A 522 15.51 10.04 -12.96
C GLU A 522 16.03 11.09 -11.96
N VAL A 523 15.40 12.25 -11.93
CA VAL A 523 15.51 13.15 -10.78
C VAL A 523 14.74 12.44 -9.68
N THR A 524 15.49 11.70 -8.88
CA THR A 524 15.06 11.28 -7.56
C THR A 524 14.47 12.50 -6.89
N VAL A 525 13.18 12.41 -6.56
CA VAL A 525 12.55 13.36 -5.65
C VAL A 525 13.30 13.18 -4.32
N GLN A 526 14.31 14.01 -4.09
CA GLN A 526 14.94 14.11 -2.78
C GLN A 526 13.88 14.71 -1.86
N ASP A 527 13.36 13.86 -0.97
CA ASP A 527 12.57 14.29 0.17
C ASP A 527 13.46 15.22 1.02
N ASN A 528 13.20 16.52 0.95
CA ASN A 528 13.56 17.43 2.02
C ASN A 528 12.40 17.45 3.02
N ASN A 529 12.68 16.81 4.16
CA ASN A 529 11.96 16.75 5.45
C ASN A 529 10.82 15.74 5.62
#